data_AF-A0A9X3S8D7-F1
#
_entry.id   AF-A0A9X3S8D7-F1
#
_cell.length_a   1.000
_cell.length_b   1.000
_cell.length_c   1.000
_cell.angle_alpha   90.00
_cell.angle_beta   90.00
_cell.angle_gamma   90.00
#
_symmetry.space_group_name_H-M   'P 1'
#
loop_
_entity.id
_entity.type
_entity.pdbx_description
1 polymer ?
#
loop_
_entity_poly.entity_id
_entity_poly.type
_entity_poly.pdbx_seq_one_letter_code
_entity_poly.pdbx_strand_id
1 'polypeptide(L)'
;MPERPSATEWGEQYAEVRSQRIAFTAELARLFERLLEIEDVDYVQLEKRTKTVSSFTEKIERKNSKYPDPLEDITDLTGLRIILYYADDVVDVGKLIEREFAVDWNHSLRQGADRDPDRFGYRSDHYVIRLPAARAALPEWRRFADVCAEIQVRTAMQHAWAAVDHKIRYKKEDLPRDLQRRLFTLSALLEVADDQFSALRALSADIQQAYADRVARGDLSAEVDALSLRAFLEDTDAASIWQQRALEAGLEPWDGDIFDDTAMDRLLSLLRASNIRTLNQLDDLLTSADSWGVDALATAAREAHEAGGEFFAVAADTLAAIALIDADEAAVIDDTQFVAPVQAGLRAAREARHASKETVT
;
A
#
# COMPACT_ATOMS: atom_id res chain seq x y z
N MET A 1 47.44 28.74 -10.27
CA MET A 1 46.23 27.93 -10.11
C MET A 1 45.87 27.99 -8.64
N PRO A 2 44.66 28.41 -8.24
CA PRO A 2 44.26 28.34 -6.84
C PRO A 2 44.34 26.87 -6.36
N GLU A 3 44.78 26.68 -5.13
CA GLU A 3 44.85 25.35 -4.50
C GLU A 3 43.43 24.81 -4.34
N ARG A 4 43.24 23.52 -4.65
CA ARG A 4 41.93 22.86 -4.53
C ARG A 4 41.59 22.72 -3.04
N PRO A 5 40.35 23.02 -2.60
CA PRO A 5 39.99 22.89 -1.20
C PRO A 5 40.20 21.45 -0.71
N SER A 6 40.69 21.33 0.52
CA SER A 6 40.81 20.09 1.27
C SER A 6 39.42 19.49 1.57
N ALA A 7 39.39 18.21 1.94
CA ALA A 7 38.12 17.54 2.29
C ALA A 7 37.42 18.20 3.50
N THR A 8 38.20 18.80 4.41
CA THR A 8 37.69 19.57 5.56
C THR A 8 37.03 20.87 5.09
N GLU A 9 37.69 21.64 4.22
CA GLU A 9 37.14 22.90 3.67
C GLU A 9 35.87 22.63 2.86
N TRP A 10 35.83 21.55 2.07
CA TRP A 10 34.59 21.11 1.41
C TRP A 10 33.50 20.75 2.43
N GLY A 11 33.87 20.10 3.54
CA GLY A 11 32.94 19.77 4.62
C GLY A 11 32.32 21.02 5.26
N GLU A 12 33.11 22.07 5.46
CA GLU A 12 32.64 23.38 5.96
C GLU A 12 31.67 24.03 4.96
N GLN A 13 32.02 24.08 3.68
CA GLN A 13 31.14 24.60 2.63
C GLN A 13 29.82 23.80 2.54
N TYR A 14 29.89 22.48 2.63
CA TYR A 14 28.68 21.66 2.65
C TYR A 14 27.82 21.94 3.88
N ALA A 15 28.43 22.19 5.05
CA ALA A 15 27.70 22.52 6.27
C ALA A 15 26.86 23.81 6.12
N GLU A 16 27.37 24.80 5.38
CA GLU A 16 26.66 26.05 5.10
C GLU A 16 25.38 25.82 4.28
N VAL A 17 25.43 24.96 3.27
CA VAL A 17 24.29 24.67 2.38
C VAL A 17 23.43 23.48 2.84
N ARG A 18 23.86 22.72 3.86
CA ARG A 18 23.17 21.51 4.30
C ARG A 18 21.75 21.77 4.81
N SER A 19 21.51 22.91 5.42
CA SER A 19 20.16 23.30 5.89
C SER A 19 19.15 23.39 4.74
N GLN A 20 19.58 23.96 3.60
CA GLN A 20 18.80 24.00 2.36
C GLN A 20 18.56 22.58 1.81
N ARG A 21 19.58 21.71 1.82
CA ARG A 21 19.45 20.31 1.37
C ARG A 21 18.47 19.52 2.25
N ILE A 22 18.47 19.73 3.57
CA ILE A 22 17.49 19.11 4.48
C ILE A 22 16.07 19.55 4.13
N ALA A 23 15.86 20.87 3.96
CA ALA A 23 14.56 21.42 3.59
C ALA A 23 14.08 20.85 2.25
N PHE A 24 14.94 20.81 1.23
CA PHE A 24 14.61 20.23 -0.06
C PHE A 24 14.24 18.76 0.04
N THR A 25 15.01 17.98 0.79
CA THR A 25 14.75 16.54 1.01
C THR A 25 13.36 16.32 1.64
N ALA A 26 12.97 17.16 2.59
CA ALA A 26 11.68 17.05 3.26
C ALA A 26 10.51 17.43 2.33
N GLU A 27 10.61 18.52 1.57
CA GLU A 27 9.57 18.90 0.62
C GLU A 27 9.44 17.92 -0.54
N LEU A 28 10.57 17.38 -1.01
CA LEU A 28 10.58 16.37 -2.07
C LEU A 28 9.90 15.07 -1.60
N ALA A 29 10.13 14.64 -0.36
CA ALA A 29 9.45 13.47 0.20
C ALA A 29 7.92 13.67 0.21
N ARG A 30 7.43 14.80 0.70
CA ARG A 30 5.98 15.11 0.70
C ARG A 30 5.39 15.20 -0.69
N LEU A 31 6.17 15.69 -1.65
CA LEU A 31 5.75 15.74 -3.05
C LEU A 31 5.62 14.33 -3.62
N PHE A 32 6.57 13.43 -3.35
CA PHE A 32 6.46 12.04 -3.79
C PHE A 32 5.31 11.30 -3.11
N GLU A 33 5.07 11.50 -1.80
CA GLU A 33 3.91 10.92 -1.11
C GLU A 33 2.61 11.28 -1.84
N ARG A 34 2.40 12.56 -2.18
CA ARG A 34 1.22 13.00 -2.94
C ARG A 34 1.18 12.49 -4.38
N LEU A 35 2.33 12.42 -5.06
CA LEU A 35 2.37 11.92 -6.44
C LEU A 35 2.04 10.43 -6.49
N LEU A 36 2.53 9.63 -5.53
CA LEU A 36 2.20 8.22 -5.43
C LEU A 36 0.72 8.00 -5.11
N GLU A 37 0.15 8.82 -4.21
CA GLU A 37 -1.29 8.81 -3.91
C GLU A 37 -2.15 9.14 -5.15
N ILE A 38 -1.76 10.16 -5.93
CA ILE A 38 -2.48 10.54 -7.16
C ILE A 38 -2.43 9.44 -8.24
N GLU A 39 -1.30 8.73 -8.35
CA GLU A 39 -1.14 7.64 -9.31
C GLU A 39 -1.66 6.30 -8.79
N ASP A 40 -2.27 6.27 -7.59
CA ASP A 40 -2.78 5.05 -6.94
C ASP A 40 -1.71 3.96 -6.79
N VAL A 41 -0.51 4.37 -6.37
CA VAL A 41 0.64 3.48 -6.18
C VAL A 41 0.93 3.27 -4.70
N ASP A 42 0.60 2.08 -4.21
CA ASP A 42 1.00 1.63 -2.88
C ASP A 42 2.51 1.41 -2.77
N TYR A 43 3.06 1.76 -1.61
CA TYR A 43 4.47 1.58 -1.31
C TYR A 43 4.66 1.02 0.09
N VAL A 44 5.69 0.19 0.25
CA VAL A 44 6.08 -0.38 1.55
C VAL A 44 6.62 0.72 2.46
N GLN A 45 7.53 1.53 1.92
CA GLN A 45 8.17 2.60 2.68
C GLN A 45 8.79 3.66 1.78
N LEU A 46 8.68 4.92 2.19
CA LEU A 46 9.44 6.04 1.64
C LEU A 46 10.44 6.54 2.68
N GLU A 47 11.73 6.37 2.40
CA GLU A 47 12.81 6.86 3.25
C GLU A 47 13.42 8.13 2.67
N LYS A 48 13.76 9.08 3.54
CA LYS A 48 14.44 10.31 3.16
C LYS A 48 15.78 10.45 3.86
N ARG A 49 16.81 10.86 3.12
CA ARG A 49 18.17 10.99 3.65
C ARG A 49 18.86 12.21 3.08
N THR A 50 19.35 13.07 3.97
CA THR A 50 20.32 14.11 3.63
C THR A 50 21.69 13.70 4.16
N LYS A 51 22.71 13.68 3.30
CA LYS A 51 24.06 13.23 3.67
C LYS A 51 24.60 14.05 4.84
N THR A 52 25.27 13.40 5.80
CA THR A 52 25.93 14.10 6.90
C THR A 52 27.25 14.71 6.43
N VAL A 53 27.72 15.75 7.10
CA VAL A 53 29.02 16.38 6.80
C VAL A 53 30.15 15.34 6.92
N SER A 54 30.14 14.52 7.97
CA SER A 54 31.12 13.44 8.15
C SER A 54 31.15 12.46 6.98
N SER A 55 29.99 11.93 6.56
CA SER A 55 29.92 11.01 5.42
C SER A 55 30.23 11.68 4.08
N PHE A 56 30.06 12.99 3.96
CA PHE A 56 30.46 13.76 2.80
C PHE A 56 31.99 13.88 2.74
N THR A 57 32.62 14.35 3.82
CA THR A 57 34.08 14.45 3.95
C THR A 57 34.77 13.10 3.74
N GLU A 58 34.30 12.03 4.40
CA GLU A 58 34.83 10.67 4.21
C GLU A 58 34.73 10.19 2.75
N LYS A 59 33.67 10.58 2.03
CA LYS A 59 33.46 10.19 0.61
C LYS A 59 34.47 10.91 -0.29
N ILE A 60 34.80 12.17 0.01
CA ILE A 60 35.83 12.94 -0.69
C ILE A 60 37.20 12.34 -0.41
N GLU A 61 37.55 12.08 0.84
CA GLU A 61 38.86 11.51 1.21
C GLU A 61 39.13 10.19 0.50
N ARG A 62 38.13 9.31 0.45
CA ARG A 62 38.22 8.02 -0.25
C ARG A 62 38.36 8.13 -1.77
N LYS A 63 37.88 9.23 -2.38
CA LYS A 63 37.74 9.38 -3.84
C LYS A 63 38.17 10.76 -4.32
N ASN A 64 39.23 11.31 -3.73
CA ASN A 64 39.58 12.73 -3.84
C ASN A 64 39.83 13.18 -5.29
N SER A 65 40.27 12.26 -6.17
CA SER A 65 40.47 12.52 -7.60
C SER A 65 39.21 12.46 -8.47
N LYS A 66 38.09 11.94 -7.96
CA LYS A 66 36.88 11.67 -8.77
C LYS A 66 35.93 12.87 -8.91
N TYR A 67 35.92 13.79 -7.95
CA TYR A 67 34.90 14.84 -7.84
C TYR A 67 35.51 16.24 -7.87
N PRO A 68 35.87 16.80 -9.04
CA PRO A 68 36.39 18.17 -9.16
C PRO A 68 35.64 19.20 -8.31
N ASP A 69 34.31 19.15 -8.31
CA ASP A 69 33.42 19.92 -7.46
C ASP A 69 32.50 18.98 -6.67
N PRO A 70 32.88 18.58 -5.44
CA PRO A 70 32.10 17.64 -4.64
C PRO A 70 30.68 18.11 -4.29
N LEU A 71 30.37 19.41 -4.31
CA LEU A 71 29.02 19.90 -4.01
C LEU A 71 28.03 19.68 -5.17
N GLU A 72 28.55 19.65 -6.39
CA GLU A 72 27.78 19.38 -7.61
C GLU A 72 27.90 17.91 -8.07
N ASP A 73 29.10 17.33 -8.01
CA ASP A 73 29.39 16.00 -8.56
C ASP A 73 28.87 14.85 -7.68
N ILE A 74 28.68 15.10 -6.39
CA ILE A 74 28.11 14.12 -5.47
C ILE A 74 26.58 14.24 -5.55
N THR A 75 25.97 13.34 -6.31
CA THR A 75 24.52 13.37 -6.57
C THR A 75 23.66 12.91 -5.38
N ASP A 76 24.25 12.18 -4.42
CA ASP A 76 23.57 11.59 -3.25
C ASP A 76 23.58 12.49 -1.98
N LEU A 77 23.69 13.82 -2.15
CA LEU A 77 23.60 14.78 -1.02
C LEU A 77 22.17 14.87 -0.47
N THR A 78 21.20 14.88 -1.38
CA THR A 78 19.78 14.72 -1.10
C THR A 78 19.34 13.42 -1.75
N GLY A 79 18.69 12.54 -0.99
CA GLY A 79 18.18 11.29 -1.55
C GLY A 79 16.87 10.84 -0.94
N LEU A 80 16.05 10.24 -1.79
CA LEU A 80 14.86 9.49 -1.41
C LEU A 80 15.04 8.03 -1.80
N ARG A 81 14.42 7.14 -1.02
CA ARG A 81 14.29 5.74 -1.37
C ARG A 81 12.83 5.36 -1.30
N ILE A 82 12.29 4.92 -2.42
CA ILE A 82 10.91 4.47 -2.56
C ILE A 82 10.97 2.95 -2.67
N ILE A 83 10.41 2.27 -1.67
CA ILE A 83 10.38 0.81 -1.57
C ILE A 83 8.96 0.37 -1.90
N LEU A 84 8.82 -0.39 -2.98
CA LEU A 84 7.55 -0.83 -3.57
C LEU A 84 7.32 -2.32 -3.33
N TYR A 85 6.07 -2.75 -3.48
CA TYR A 85 5.69 -4.15 -3.35
C TYR A 85 6.09 -4.96 -4.59
N TYR A 86 5.85 -4.41 -5.79
CA TYR A 86 5.98 -5.14 -7.05
C TYR A 86 7.00 -4.51 -8.00
N ALA A 87 7.54 -5.32 -8.91
CA ALA A 87 8.53 -4.86 -9.89
C ALA A 87 7.89 -3.96 -10.96
N ASP A 88 6.64 -4.21 -11.34
CA ASP A 88 5.91 -3.37 -12.30
C ASP A 88 5.75 -1.94 -11.78
N ASP A 89 5.49 -1.75 -10.49
CA ASP A 89 5.40 -0.43 -9.89
C ASP A 89 6.75 0.32 -9.92
N VAL A 90 7.89 -0.39 -9.89
CA VAL A 90 9.22 0.25 -10.06
C VAL A 90 9.31 0.90 -11.43
N VAL A 91 8.78 0.24 -12.46
CA VAL A 91 8.74 0.76 -13.82
C VAL A 91 7.79 1.96 -13.90
N ASP A 92 6.62 1.87 -13.30
CA ASP A 92 5.61 2.94 -13.36
C ASP A 92 6.01 4.18 -12.56
N VAL A 93 6.58 4.01 -11.36
CA VAL A 93 7.21 5.11 -10.60
C VAL A 93 8.40 5.68 -11.37
N GLY A 94 9.16 4.86 -12.09
CA GLY A 94 10.19 5.32 -13.00
C GLY A 94 9.66 6.28 -14.08
N LYS A 95 8.55 5.92 -14.74
CA LYS A 95 7.89 6.78 -15.74
C LYS A 95 7.33 8.07 -15.10
N LEU A 96 6.76 7.96 -13.90
CA LEU A 96 6.31 9.12 -13.12
C LEU A 96 7.47 10.09 -12.88
N ILE A 97 8.64 9.60 -12.47
CA ILE A 97 9.83 10.44 -12.24
C ILE A 97 10.25 11.15 -13.53
N GLU A 98 10.29 10.43 -14.66
CA GLU A 98 10.66 11.00 -15.96
C GLU A 98 9.70 12.08 -16.44
N ARG A 99 8.42 11.95 -16.09
CA ARG A 99 7.37 12.91 -16.43
C ARG A 99 7.43 14.16 -15.54
N GLU A 100 7.66 13.98 -14.24
CA GLU A 100 7.56 15.04 -13.24
C GLU A 100 8.87 15.81 -13.01
N PHE A 101 10.02 15.27 -13.44
CA PHE A 101 11.34 15.82 -13.14
C PHE A 101 12.28 15.88 -14.33
N ALA A 102 13.27 16.78 -14.27
CA ALA A 102 14.37 16.79 -15.22
C ALA A 102 15.42 15.75 -14.78
N VAL A 103 15.46 14.61 -15.48
CA VAL A 103 16.38 13.50 -15.18
C VAL A 103 17.73 13.72 -15.85
N ASP A 104 18.81 13.60 -15.07
CA ASP A 104 20.18 13.56 -15.57
C ASP A 104 20.59 12.11 -15.86
N TRP A 105 20.43 11.71 -17.12
CA TRP A 105 20.75 10.36 -17.58
C TRP A 105 22.24 10.00 -17.52
N ASN A 106 23.14 10.98 -17.47
CA ASN A 106 24.58 10.69 -17.36
C ASN A 106 24.97 10.17 -15.97
N HIS A 107 24.15 10.50 -14.96
CA HIS A 107 24.38 10.11 -13.57
C HIS A 107 23.31 9.18 -13.01
N SER A 108 22.28 8.86 -13.79
CA SER A 108 21.22 7.91 -13.45
C SER A 108 21.60 6.48 -13.86
N LEU A 109 21.02 5.49 -13.19
CA LEU A 109 21.19 4.07 -13.48
C LEU A 109 19.82 3.39 -13.50
N ARG A 110 19.46 2.74 -14.61
CA ARG A 110 18.24 1.95 -14.75
C ARG A 110 18.56 0.48 -14.95
N GLN A 111 17.75 -0.38 -14.34
CA GLN A 111 17.74 -1.81 -14.63
C GLN A 111 17.39 -2.00 -16.12
N GLY A 112 18.19 -2.81 -16.83
CA GLY A 112 18.01 -3.08 -18.26
C GLY A 112 18.73 -2.13 -19.24
N ALA A 113 19.32 -1.02 -18.77
CA ALA A 113 20.21 -0.17 -19.59
C ALA A 113 21.63 -0.77 -19.70
N ASP A 114 22.14 -1.37 -18.63
CA ASP A 114 23.36 -2.19 -18.63
C ASP A 114 22.98 -3.67 -18.77
N ARG A 115 22.74 -4.12 -20.02
CA ARG A 115 22.59 -5.55 -20.37
C ARG A 115 23.95 -6.24 -20.47
N ASP A 116 24.86 -5.97 -19.55
CA ASP A 116 26.10 -6.74 -19.46
C ASP A 116 25.76 -8.10 -18.80
N PRO A 117 25.78 -9.22 -19.54
CA PRO A 117 25.42 -10.52 -18.98
C PRO A 117 26.38 -10.97 -17.86
N ASP A 118 27.57 -10.37 -17.80
CA ASP A 118 28.60 -10.68 -16.81
C ASP A 118 28.46 -9.84 -15.53
N ARG A 119 27.55 -8.85 -15.52
CA ARG A 119 27.22 -8.04 -14.33
C ARG A 119 25.86 -8.43 -13.77
N PHE A 120 25.85 -9.51 -12.99
CA PHE A 120 24.71 -9.81 -12.12
C PHE A 120 24.47 -8.65 -11.14
N GLY A 121 23.26 -8.11 -11.18
CA GLY A 121 22.90 -6.93 -10.40
C GLY A 121 21.41 -6.80 -10.23
N TYR A 122 20.83 -7.66 -9.40
CA TYR A 122 19.55 -7.41 -8.76
C TYR A 122 19.67 -6.10 -7.95
N ARG A 123 19.32 -4.99 -8.57
CA ARG A 123 19.68 -3.63 -8.15
C ARG A 123 18.52 -2.69 -8.41
N SER A 124 18.49 -1.66 -7.59
CA SER A 124 17.51 -0.58 -7.66
C SER A 124 17.76 0.32 -8.87
N ASP A 125 16.69 0.95 -9.34
CA ASP A 125 16.78 2.09 -10.23
C ASP A 125 17.18 3.35 -9.46
N HIS A 126 18.09 4.12 -10.02
CA HIS A 126 18.61 5.35 -9.45
C HIS A 126 18.40 6.49 -10.45
N TYR A 127 17.57 7.46 -10.06
CA TYR A 127 17.31 8.65 -10.86
C TYR A 127 17.97 9.85 -10.21
N VAL A 128 18.93 10.47 -10.90
CA VAL A 128 19.44 11.78 -10.51
C VAL A 128 18.55 12.83 -11.15
N ILE A 129 17.88 13.62 -10.32
CA ILE A 129 16.86 14.56 -10.77
C ILE A 129 17.16 15.99 -10.35
N ARG A 130 16.59 16.92 -11.12
CA ARG A 130 16.42 18.33 -10.78
C ARG A 130 14.96 18.72 -10.99
N LEU A 131 14.55 19.81 -10.33
CA LEU A 131 13.23 20.39 -10.58
C LEU A 131 13.13 20.87 -12.03
N PRO A 132 12.01 20.58 -12.75
CA PRO A 132 11.76 21.20 -14.04
C PRO A 132 11.69 22.73 -13.91
N ALA A 133 12.08 23.45 -14.96
CA ALA A 133 12.12 24.93 -14.95
C ALA A 133 10.82 25.58 -14.47
N ALA A 134 9.66 25.01 -14.87
CA ALA A 134 8.35 25.49 -14.43
C ALA A 134 8.14 25.36 -12.91
N ARG A 135 8.54 24.22 -12.32
CA ARG A 135 8.44 23.99 -10.86
C ARG A 135 9.46 24.83 -10.10
N ALA A 136 10.69 24.92 -10.61
CA ALA A 136 11.75 25.75 -10.04
C ALA A 136 11.42 27.26 -10.05
N ALA A 137 10.51 27.72 -10.91
CA ALA A 137 10.07 29.12 -10.94
C ALA A 137 9.03 29.46 -9.84
N LEU A 138 8.38 28.47 -9.23
CA LEU A 138 7.38 28.68 -8.19
C LEU A 138 8.03 29.24 -6.90
N PRO A 139 7.42 30.21 -6.19
CA PRO A 139 8.00 30.85 -5.02
C PRO A 139 8.51 29.88 -3.94
N GLU A 140 7.75 28.83 -3.66
CA GLU A 140 8.04 27.81 -2.66
C GLU A 140 9.21 26.88 -3.05
N TRP A 141 9.49 26.75 -4.34
CA TRP A 141 10.53 25.88 -4.90
C TRP A 141 11.76 26.64 -5.41
N ARG A 142 11.67 27.96 -5.61
CA ARG A 142 12.73 28.79 -6.20
C ARG A 142 14.07 28.68 -5.48
N ARG A 143 14.05 28.53 -4.17
CA ARG A 143 15.26 28.32 -3.36
C ARG A 143 15.94 26.96 -3.59
N PHE A 144 15.36 26.06 -4.38
CA PHE A 144 15.87 24.72 -4.66
C PHE A 144 16.19 24.50 -6.15
N ALA A 145 16.14 25.55 -6.98
CA ALA A 145 16.25 25.45 -8.43
C ALA A 145 17.50 24.69 -8.92
N ASP A 146 18.64 24.90 -8.24
CA ASP A 146 19.93 24.30 -8.62
C ASP A 146 20.25 23.01 -7.82
N VAL A 147 19.32 22.55 -6.98
CA VAL A 147 19.54 21.43 -6.08
C VAL A 147 19.18 20.11 -6.78
N CYS A 148 20.16 19.22 -6.93
CA CYS A 148 19.92 17.85 -7.38
C CYS A 148 19.53 16.90 -6.23
N ALA A 149 18.85 15.80 -6.58
CA ALA A 149 18.54 14.69 -5.69
C ALA A 149 18.72 13.34 -6.39
N GLU A 150 19.09 12.31 -5.64
CA GLU A 150 19.07 10.91 -6.10
C GLU A 150 17.82 10.20 -5.57
N ILE A 151 16.96 9.70 -6.45
CA ILE A 151 15.79 8.90 -6.12
C ILE A 151 16.09 7.43 -6.41
N GLN A 152 16.07 6.61 -5.37
CA GLN A 152 16.28 5.17 -5.47
C GLN A 152 14.93 4.47 -5.44
N VAL A 153 14.50 3.88 -6.57
CA VAL A 153 13.24 3.13 -6.68
C VAL A 153 13.56 1.64 -6.67
N ARG A 154 12.89 0.88 -5.81
CA ARG A 154 13.19 -0.55 -5.62
C ARG A 154 12.04 -1.34 -5.05
N THR A 155 12.05 -2.65 -5.25
CA THR A 155 11.16 -3.56 -4.53
C THR A 155 11.63 -3.81 -3.08
N ALA A 156 10.76 -4.36 -2.24
CA ALA A 156 11.11 -4.84 -0.90
C ALA A 156 12.25 -5.88 -0.92
N MET A 157 12.23 -6.78 -1.88
CA MET A 157 13.25 -7.82 -2.03
C MET A 157 14.59 -7.22 -2.48
N GLN A 158 14.58 -6.24 -3.39
CA GLN A 158 15.78 -5.49 -3.78
C GLN A 158 16.35 -4.68 -2.60
N HIS A 159 15.48 -4.13 -1.74
CA HIS A 159 15.92 -3.47 -0.52
C HIS A 159 16.61 -4.44 0.44
N ALA A 160 16.00 -5.60 0.71
CA ALA A 160 16.56 -6.63 1.57
C ALA A 160 17.92 -7.12 1.05
N TRP A 161 18.01 -7.39 -0.27
CA TRP A 161 19.26 -7.74 -0.93
C TRP A 161 20.33 -6.67 -0.74
N ALA A 162 20.02 -5.40 -1.05
CA ALA A 162 20.98 -4.31 -0.96
C ALA A 162 21.50 -4.11 0.47
N ALA A 163 20.63 -4.28 1.48
CA ALA A 163 21.03 -4.20 2.89
C ALA A 163 22.02 -5.31 3.28
N VAL A 164 21.75 -6.55 2.86
CA VAL A 164 22.60 -7.71 3.13
C VAL A 164 23.93 -7.63 2.38
N ASP A 165 23.89 -7.34 1.07
CA ASP A 165 25.08 -7.22 0.23
C ASP A 165 26.00 -6.09 0.74
N HIS A 166 25.43 -4.92 1.06
CA HIS A 166 26.19 -3.81 1.65
C HIS A 166 26.82 -4.20 2.99
N LYS A 167 26.10 -4.92 3.87
CA LYS A 167 26.64 -5.37 5.17
C LYS A 167 27.80 -6.35 4.99
N ILE A 168 27.71 -7.27 4.02
CA ILE A 168 28.74 -8.28 3.75
C ILE A 168 29.97 -7.66 3.09
N ARG A 169 29.77 -6.76 2.11
CA ARG A 169 30.84 -6.05 1.40
C ARG A 169 31.42 -4.86 2.16
N TYR A 170 30.82 -4.44 3.27
CA TYR A 170 31.25 -3.26 4.01
C TYR A 170 32.75 -3.33 4.34
N LYS A 171 33.53 -2.36 3.82
CA LYS A 171 35.00 -2.27 3.93
C LYS A 171 35.77 -3.48 3.37
N LYS A 172 35.16 -4.27 2.47
CA LYS A 172 35.78 -5.43 1.80
C LYS A 172 35.56 -5.31 0.29
N GLU A 173 36.63 -5.01 -0.44
CA GLU A 173 36.57 -4.91 -1.91
C GLU A 173 36.59 -6.28 -2.58
N ASP A 174 37.31 -7.25 -2.00
CA ASP A 174 37.39 -8.63 -2.49
C ASP A 174 36.74 -9.64 -1.53
N LEU A 175 35.63 -10.25 -1.96
CA LEU A 175 35.01 -11.37 -1.27
C LEU A 175 35.60 -12.70 -1.79
N PRO A 176 35.78 -13.73 -0.93
CA PRO A 176 36.14 -15.07 -1.39
C PRO A 176 35.14 -15.59 -2.45
N ARG A 177 35.65 -16.28 -3.47
CA ARG A 177 34.84 -16.76 -4.61
C ARG A 177 33.60 -17.54 -4.21
N ASP A 178 33.71 -18.41 -3.21
CA ASP A 178 32.56 -19.21 -2.74
C ASP A 178 31.45 -18.33 -2.13
N LEU A 179 31.84 -17.28 -1.41
CA LEU A 179 30.89 -16.33 -0.83
C LEU A 179 30.25 -15.48 -1.94
N GLN A 180 31.04 -15.00 -2.89
CA GLN A 180 30.55 -14.25 -4.04
C GLN A 180 29.55 -15.08 -4.87
N ARG A 181 29.86 -16.36 -5.12
CA ARG A 181 28.97 -17.27 -5.84
C ARG A 181 27.64 -17.45 -5.10
N ARG A 182 27.67 -17.67 -3.78
CA ARG A 182 26.45 -17.80 -2.97
C ARG A 182 25.62 -16.52 -2.96
N LEU A 183 26.26 -15.36 -2.88
CA LEU A 183 25.61 -14.06 -3.01
C LEU A 183 24.87 -13.94 -4.35
N PHE A 184 25.53 -14.25 -5.47
CA PHE A 184 24.88 -14.22 -6.78
C PHE A 184 23.73 -15.22 -6.94
N THR A 185 23.83 -16.40 -6.33
CA THR A 185 22.70 -17.34 -6.30
C THR A 185 21.51 -16.75 -5.55
N LEU A 186 21.74 -16.10 -4.41
CA LEU A 186 20.67 -15.46 -3.63
C LEU A 186 20.04 -14.29 -4.38
N SER A 187 20.82 -13.45 -5.07
CA SER A 187 20.26 -12.36 -5.87
C SER A 187 19.35 -12.88 -6.98
N ALA A 188 19.74 -13.97 -7.65
CA ALA A 188 18.91 -14.58 -8.69
C ALA A 188 17.61 -15.17 -8.12
N LEU A 189 17.65 -15.76 -6.91
CA LEU A 189 16.45 -16.25 -6.24
C LEU A 189 15.48 -15.12 -5.86
N LEU A 190 16.00 -13.98 -5.42
CA LEU A 190 15.19 -12.81 -5.08
C LEU A 190 14.57 -12.16 -6.32
N GLU A 191 15.30 -12.13 -7.43
CA GLU A 191 14.77 -11.67 -8.72
C GLU A 191 13.60 -12.55 -9.18
N VAL A 192 13.76 -13.88 -9.14
CA VAL A 192 12.66 -14.80 -9.44
C VAL A 192 11.48 -14.60 -8.48
N ALA A 193 11.73 -14.34 -7.20
CA ALA A 193 10.66 -14.08 -6.23
C ALA A 193 9.85 -12.81 -6.58
N ASP A 194 10.52 -11.71 -6.98
CA ASP A 194 9.84 -10.49 -7.42
C ASP A 194 8.93 -10.73 -8.63
N ASP A 195 9.40 -11.51 -9.61
CA ASP A 195 8.60 -11.90 -10.78
C ASP A 195 7.35 -12.71 -10.34
N GLN A 196 7.52 -13.64 -9.40
CA GLN A 196 6.39 -14.43 -8.88
C GLN A 196 5.39 -13.59 -8.10
N PHE A 197 5.83 -12.59 -7.32
CA PHE A 197 4.91 -11.69 -6.62
C PHE A 197 4.09 -10.85 -7.61
N SER A 198 4.73 -10.35 -8.67
CA SER A 198 4.04 -9.58 -9.72
C SER A 198 3.03 -10.47 -10.47
N ALA A 199 3.40 -11.72 -10.78
CA ALA A 199 2.50 -12.70 -11.38
C ALA A 199 1.30 -13.06 -10.47
N LEU A 200 1.49 -13.14 -9.14
CA LEU A 200 0.40 -13.37 -8.19
C LEU A 200 -0.59 -12.21 -8.14
N ARG A 201 -0.11 -10.95 -8.20
CA ARG A 201 -0.97 -9.77 -8.30
C ARG A 201 -1.83 -9.83 -9.57
N ALA A 202 -1.22 -10.11 -10.73
CA ALA A 202 -1.94 -10.24 -11.99
C ALA A 202 -2.99 -11.37 -11.94
N LEU A 203 -2.62 -12.54 -11.41
CA LEU A 203 -3.56 -13.65 -11.24
C LEU A 203 -4.74 -13.29 -10.32
N SER A 204 -4.49 -12.57 -9.23
CA SER A 204 -5.54 -12.11 -8.31
C SER A 204 -6.54 -11.19 -9.04
N ALA A 205 -6.03 -10.25 -9.85
CA ALA A 205 -6.87 -9.36 -10.64
C ALA A 205 -7.68 -10.13 -11.70
N ASP A 206 -7.05 -11.10 -12.39
CA ASP A 206 -7.73 -11.95 -13.38
C ASP A 206 -8.86 -12.77 -12.73
N ILE A 207 -8.63 -13.33 -11.54
CA ILE A 207 -9.65 -14.08 -10.79
C ILE A 207 -10.80 -13.17 -10.35
N GLN A 208 -10.51 -11.98 -9.81
CA GLN A 208 -11.55 -11.03 -9.42
C GLN A 208 -12.40 -10.61 -10.63
N GLN A 209 -11.77 -10.29 -11.76
CA GLN A 209 -12.49 -9.97 -12.99
C GLN A 209 -13.33 -11.14 -13.50
N ALA A 210 -12.83 -12.38 -13.40
CA ALA A 210 -13.60 -13.56 -13.76
C ALA A 210 -14.82 -13.76 -12.85
N TYR A 211 -14.73 -13.41 -11.56
CA TYR A 211 -15.89 -13.39 -10.67
C TYR A 211 -16.88 -12.29 -11.04
N ALA A 212 -16.42 -11.07 -11.31
CA ALA A 212 -17.23 -9.95 -11.78
C ALA A 212 -18.05 -10.34 -13.04
N ASP A 213 -17.38 -10.90 -14.06
CA ASP A 213 -18.03 -11.38 -15.28
C ASP A 213 -19.09 -12.48 -15.05
N ARG A 214 -18.95 -13.28 -13.98
CA ARG A 214 -19.94 -14.29 -13.59
C ARG A 214 -21.12 -13.65 -12.88
N VAL A 215 -20.88 -12.77 -11.91
CA VAL A 215 -21.89 -12.00 -11.19
C VAL A 215 -22.74 -11.19 -12.16
N ALA A 216 -22.12 -10.47 -13.09
CA ALA A 216 -22.81 -9.68 -14.11
C ALA A 216 -23.74 -10.50 -15.02
N ARG A 217 -23.48 -11.82 -15.17
CA ARG A 217 -24.35 -12.76 -15.91
C ARG A 217 -25.38 -13.46 -15.04
N GLY A 218 -25.43 -13.14 -13.75
CA GLY A 218 -26.29 -13.79 -12.76
C GLY A 218 -25.81 -15.17 -12.31
N ASP A 219 -24.57 -15.56 -12.59
CA ASP A 219 -23.99 -16.80 -12.04
C ASP A 219 -23.37 -16.54 -10.67
N LEU A 220 -24.16 -16.80 -9.62
CA LEU A 220 -23.76 -16.65 -8.22
C LEU A 220 -23.32 -17.98 -7.58
N SER A 221 -22.99 -18.99 -8.38
CA SER A 221 -22.57 -20.31 -7.86
C SER A 221 -21.15 -20.34 -7.25
N ALA A 222 -20.40 -19.24 -7.35
CA ALA A 222 -19.06 -19.14 -6.76
C ALA A 222 -19.08 -19.30 -5.23
N GLU A 223 -18.04 -19.92 -4.69
CA GLU A 223 -17.80 -19.93 -3.25
C GLU A 223 -17.47 -18.52 -2.73
N VAL A 224 -17.79 -18.24 -1.48
CA VAL A 224 -17.50 -16.98 -0.79
C VAL A 224 -16.03 -16.96 -0.35
N ASP A 225 -15.25 -16.16 -1.05
CA ASP A 225 -13.89 -15.77 -0.72
C ASP A 225 -13.75 -14.23 -0.80
N ALA A 226 -12.57 -13.69 -0.48
CA ALA A 226 -12.37 -12.25 -0.47
C ALA A 226 -12.59 -11.60 -1.85
N LEU A 227 -12.21 -12.28 -2.94
CA LEU A 227 -12.31 -11.76 -4.30
C LEU A 227 -13.72 -11.90 -4.86
N SER A 228 -14.38 -13.04 -4.64
CA SER A 228 -15.75 -13.27 -5.12
C SER A 228 -16.76 -12.38 -4.39
N LEU A 229 -16.55 -12.15 -3.09
CA LEU A 229 -17.38 -11.25 -2.29
C LEU A 229 -17.19 -9.80 -2.72
N ARG A 230 -15.94 -9.35 -2.93
CA ARG A 230 -15.66 -8.01 -3.46
C ARG A 230 -16.32 -7.81 -4.82
N ALA A 231 -16.13 -8.74 -5.75
CA ALA A 231 -16.78 -8.70 -7.06
C ALA A 231 -18.32 -8.65 -6.95
N PHE A 232 -18.93 -9.43 -6.06
CA PHE A 232 -20.38 -9.40 -5.84
C PHE A 232 -20.87 -8.03 -5.35
N LEU A 233 -20.17 -7.41 -4.41
CA LEU A 233 -20.60 -6.14 -3.84
C LEU A 233 -20.26 -4.92 -4.74
N GLU A 234 -19.25 -5.02 -5.60
CA GLU A 234 -18.90 -3.99 -6.58
C GLU A 234 -19.83 -4.02 -7.81
N ASP A 235 -20.21 -5.21 -8.28
CA ASP A 235 -21.05 -5.36 -9.49
C ASP A 235 -22.56 -5.37 -9.22
N THR A 236 -22.98 -5.38 -7.94
CA THR A 236 -24.39 -5.32 -7.56
C THR A 236 -24.67 -4.12 -6.66
N ASP A 237 -25.93 -3.68 -6.63
CA ASP A 237 -26.36 -2.61 -5.73
C ASP A 237 -26.53 -3.09 -4.27
N ALA A 238 -26.18 -4.34 -3.94
CA ALA A 238 -26.46 -4.95 -2.64
C ALA A 238 -25.87 -4.15 -1.47
N ALA A 239 -24.61 -3.72 -1.59
CA ALA A 239 -23.94 -2.92 -0.56
C ALA A 239 -24.65 -1.59 -0.30
N SER A 240 -24.96 -0.84 -1.37
CA SER A 240 -25.64 0.46 -1.28
C SER A 240 -27.08 0.35 -0.80
N ILE A 241 -27.84 -0.65 -1.28
CA ILE A 241 -29.21 -0.91 -0.85
C ILE A 241 -29.25 -1.20 0.65
N TRP A 242 -28.39 -2.08 1.14
CA TRP A 242 -28.40 -2.46 2.54
C TRP A 242 -27.82 -1.38 3.46
N GLN A 243 -26.85 -0.60 3.01
CA GLN A 243 -26.43 0.60 3.72
C GLN A 243 -27.58 1.60 3.88
N GLN A 244 -28.34 1.89 2.81
CA GLN A 244 -29.48 2.79 2.89
C GLN A 244 -30.54 2.26 3.87
N ARG A 245 -30.85 0.97 3.81
CA ARG A 245 -31.81 0.33 4.72
C ARG A 245 -31.35 0.34 6.18
N ALA A 246 -30.05 0.23 6.44
CA ALA A 246 -29.51 0.41 7.79
C ALA A 246 -29.75 1.83 8.31
N LEU A 247 -29.57 2.86 7.48
CA LEU A 247 -29.88 4.24 7.85
C LEU A 247 -31.38 4.42 8.14
N GLU A 248 -32.25 3.83 7.32
CA GLU A 248 -33.70 3.83 7.53
C GLU A 248 -34.10 3.11 8.83
N ALA A 249 -33.34 2.09 9.23
CA ALA A 249 -33.48 1.37 10.49
C ALA A 249 -32.93 2.14 11.71
N GLY A 250 -32.29 3.29 11.51
CA GLY A 250 -31.76 4.14 12.58
C GLY A 250 -30.32 3.81 13.00
N LEU A 251 -29.53 3.15 12.16
CA LEU A 251 -28.08 3.04 12.36
C LEU A 251 -27.40 4.38 12.06
N GLU A 252 -26.27 4.63 12.72
CA GLU A 252 -25.52 5.88 12.60
C GLU A 252 -24.85 6.02 11.23
N PRO A 253 -24.82 7.21 10.61
CA PRO A 253 -24.14 7.42 9.34
C PRO A 253 -22.64 7.10 9.41
N TRP A 254 -22.12 6.49 8.35
CA TRP A 254 -20.68 6.27 8.14
C TRP A 254 -20.24 6.94 6.84
N ASP A 255 -19.21 7.77 6.91
CA ASP A 255 -18.64 8.52 5.78
C ASP A 255 -17.31 7.96 5.25
N GLY A 256 -16.86 6.83 5.81
CA GLY A 256 -15.67 6.12 5.36
C GLY A 256 -15.92 5.18 4.17
N ASP A 257 -14.88 4.43 3.81
CA ASP A 257 -14.93 3.47 2.70
C ASP A 257 -16.00 2.38 2.95
N ILE A 258 -16.79 2.10 1.92
CA ILE A 258 -17.82 1.07 1.89
C ILE A 258 -17.17 -0.32 1.91
N PHE A 259 -15.94 -0.43 1.41
CA PHE A 259 -15.14 -1.65 1.30
C PHE A 259 -13.92 -1.66 2.22
N ASP A 260 -14.00 -1.01 3.39
CA ASP A 260 -12.96 -1.09 4.42
C ASP A 260 -12.50 -2.54 4.63
N ASP A 261 -11.20 -2.80 4.50
CA ASP A 261 -10.65 -4.17 4.52
C ASP A 261 -10.95 -4.89 5.84
N THR A 262 -11.00 -4.16 6.96
CA THR A 262 -11.33 -4.75 8.27
C THR A 262 -12.80 -5.18 8.32
N ALA A 263 -13.71 -4.36 7.77
CA ALA A 263 -15.12 -4.70 7.66
C ALA A 263 -15.36 -5.86 6.69
N MET A 264 -14.62 -5.91 5.57
CA MET A 264 -14.68 -7.01 4.59
C MET A 264 -14.20 -8.35 5.17
N ASP A 265 -13.08 -8.35 5.89
CA ASP A 265 -12.57 -9.54 6.59
C ASP A 265 -13.56 -10.05 7.64
N ARG A 266 -14.21 -9.14 8.36
CA ARG A 266 -15.25 -9.45 9.32
C ARG A 266 -16.46 -10.07 8.62
N LEU A 267 -16.97 -9.44 7.56
CA LEU A 267 -18.08 -9.97 6.77
C LEU A 267 -17.77 -11.39 6.28
N LEU A 268 -16.61 -11.60 5.65
CA LEU A 268 -16.19 -12.91 5.15
C LEU A 268 -16.18 -13.97 6.26
N SER A 269 -15.62 -13.63 7.43
CA SER A 269 -15.55 -14.53 8.59
C SER A 269 -16.95 -14.89 9.10
N LEU A 270 -17.85 -13.91 9.21
CA LEU A 270 -19.19 -14.09 9.73
C LEU A 270 -20.12 -14.81 8.76
N LEU A 271 -19.99 -14.58 7.45
CA LEU A 271 -20.72 -15.37 6.44
C LEU A 271 -20.38 -16.86 6.58
N ARG A 272 -19.10 -17.20 6.73
CA ARG A 272 -18.65 -18.59 6.91
C ARG A 272 -19.18 -19.19 8.21
N ALA A 273 -19.19 -18.42 9.30
CA ALA A 273 -19.70 -18.85 10.59
C ALA A 273 -21.22 -19.04 10.58
N SER A 274 -21.95 -18.22 9.80
CA SER A 274 -23.39 -18.39 9.49
C SER A 274 -23.67 -19.44 8.40
N ASN A 275 -22.68 -20.25 8.02
CA ASN A 275 -22.77 -21.31 7.01
C ASN A 275 -23.20 -20.83 5.59
N ILE A 276 -22.95 -19.57 5.27
CA ILE A 276 -23.10 -19.00 3.93
C ILE A 276 -21.78 -19.24 3.19
N ARG A 277 -21.80 -20.18 2.24
CA ARG A 277 -20.60 -20.66 1.54
C ARG A 277 -20.52 -20.21 0.09
N THR A 278 -21.62 -19.77 -0.50
CA THR A 278 -21.71 -19.36 -1.91
C THR A 278 -22.40 -18.01 -2.05
N LEU A 279 -22.13 -17.31 -3.15
CA LEU A 279 -22.78 -16.02 -3.43
C LEU A 279 -24.30 -16.16 -3.59
N ASN A 280 -24.78 -17.30 -4.11
CA ASN A 280 -26.21 -17.57 -4.22
C ASN A 280 -26.88 -17.61 -2.85
N GLN A 281 -26.25 -18.23 -1.85
CA GLN A 281 -26.80 -18.25 -0.49
C GLN A 281 -26.82 -16.87 0.15
N LEU A 282 -25.83 -16.03 -0.14
CA LEU A 282 -25.82 -14.63 0.29
C LEU A 282 -26.98 -13.87 -0.39
N ASP A 283 -27.12 -13.99 -1.70
CA ASP A 283 -28.19 -13.33 -2.47
C ASP A 283 -29.59 -13.77 -2.01
N ASP A 284 -29.79 -15.07 -1.76
CA ASP A 284 -31.03 -15.63 -1.22
C ASP A 284 -31.34 -15.04 0.18
N LEU A 285 -30.32 -14.94 1.04
CA LEU A 285 -30.44 -14.32 2.37
C LEU A 285 -30.89 -12.86 2.23
N LEU A 286 -30.20 -12.07 1.41
CA LEU A 286 -30.50 -10.65 1.22
C LEU A 286 -31.89 -10.45 0.62
N THR A 287 -32.28 -11.27 -0.35
CA THR A 287 -33.63 -11.27 -0.91
C THR A 287 -34.69 -11.60 0.14
N SER A 288 -34.44 -12.60 1.00
CA SER A 288 -35.35 -12.91 2.10
C SER A 288 -35.46 -11.73 3.09
N ALA A 289 -34.33 -11.05 3.32
CA ALA A 289 -34.18 -9.94 4.25
C ALA A 289 -34.95 -8.69 3.83
N ASP A 290 -35.37 -8.55 2.57
CA ASP A 290 -36.32 -7.50 2.16
C ASP A 290 -37.58 -7.43 3.04
N SER A 291 -38.04 -8.57 3.55
CA SER A 291 -39.28 -8.66 4.34
C SER A 291 -39.13 -8.45 5.85
N TRP A 292 -37.89 -8.40 6.37
CA TRP A 292 -37.65 -8.44 7.82
C TRP A 292 -36.41 -7.67 8.29
N GLY A 293 -35.45 -7.42 7.41
CA GLY A 293 -34.12 -6.95 7.74
C GLY A 293 -34.13 -5.55 8.35
N VAL A 294 -34.95 -4.64 7.84
CA VAL A 294 -35.08 -3.27 8.37
C VAL A 294 -35.55 -3.28 9.82
N ASP A 295 -36.62 -4.03 10.13
CA ASP A 295 -37.16 -4.12 11.50
C ASP A 295 -36.17 -4.79 12.47
N ALA A 296 -35.45 -5.81 11.99
CA ALA A 296 -34.43 -6.48 12.78
C ALA A 296 -33.23 -5.57 13.06
N LEU A 297 -32.74 -4.84 12.05
CA LEU A 297 -31.68 -3.85 12.21
C LEU A 297 -32.12 -2.71 13.15
N ALA A 298 -33.38 -2.27 13.08
CA ALA A 298 -33.91 -1.25 13.98
C ALA A 298 -33.96 -1.74 15.44
N THR A 299 -34.31 -3.01 15.63
CA THR A 299 -34.22 -3.65 16.95
C THR A 299 -32.78 -3.70 17.43
N ALA A 300 -31.84 -4.09 16.58
CA ALA A 300 -30.42 -4.15 16.93
C ALA A 300 -29.85 -2.78 17.30
N ALA A 301 -30.17 -1.74 16.51
CA ALA A 301 -29.71 -0.37 16.76
C ALA A 301 -30.28 0.18 18.08
N ARG A 302 -31.58 0.01 18.33
CA ARG A 302 -32.21 0.46 19.58
C ARG A 302 -31.58 -0.18 20.81
N GLU A 303 -31.43 -1.50 20.80
CA GLU A 303 -30.88 -2.27 21.92
C GLU A 303 -29.37 -1.98 22.12
N ALA A 304 -28.61 -1.78 21.03
CA ALA A 304 -27.22 -1.33 21.12
C ALA A 304 -27.09 0.06 21.75
N HIS A 305 -27.99 0.98 21.39
CA HIS A 305 -28.05 2.32 21.98
C HIS A 305 -28.42 2.27 23.47
N GLU A 306 -29.40 1.44 23.85
CA GLU A 306 -29.78 1.22 25.25
C GLU A 306 -28.63 0.62 26.08
N ALA A 307 -27.79 -0.22 25.47
CA ALA A 307 -26.56 -0.75 26.05
C ALA A 307 -25.37 0.24 26.02
N GLY A 308 -25.58 1.47 25.52
CA GLY A 308 -24.59 2.55 25.53
C GLY A 308 -23.55 2.49 24.41
N GLY A 309 -23.87 1.88 23.26
CA GLY A 309 -23.02 1.90 22.07
C GLY A 309 -23.70 2.43 20.83
N GLU A 310 -22.90 2.68 19.80
CA GLU A 310 -23.33 3.18 18.50
C GLU A 310 -23.16 2.07 17.46
N PHE A 311 -24.17 1.89 16.61
CA PHE A 311 -24.11 0.92 15.51
C PHE A 311 -24.15 1.67 14.18
N PHE A 312 -23.02 1.68 13.47
CA PHE A 312 -22.84 2.42 12.22
C PHE A 312 -23.32 1.64 11.00
N ALA A 313 -23.88 2.36 10.03
CA ALA A 313 -24.33 1.86 8.73
C ALA A 313 -23.14 1.68 7.76
N VAL A 314 -22.16 0.85 8.14
CA VAL A 314 -21.12 0.34 7.24
C VAL A 314 -21.73 -0.79 6.41
N ALA A 315 -21.58 -0.78 5.09
CA ALA A 315 -22.25 -1.77 4.22
C ALA A 315 -21.86 -3.20 4.58
N ALA A 316 -20.55 -3.49 4.66
CA ALA A 316 -20.06 -4.83 5.00
C ALA A 316 -20.54 -5.31 6.39
N ASP A 317 -20.50 -4.44 7.42
CA ASP A 317 -21.00 -4.78 8.75
C ASP A 317 -22.53 -4.97 8.79
N THR A 318 -23.27 -4.21 7.98
CA THR A 318 -24.72 -4.36 7.85
C THR A 318 -25.08 -5.73 7.27
N LEU A 319 -24.39 -6.13 6.20
CA LEU A 319 -24.59 -7.46 5.61
C LEU A 319 -24.21 -8.57 6.59
N ALA A 320 -23.14 -8.37 7.37
CA ALA A 320 -22.74 -9.31 8.41
C ALA A 320 -23.78 -9.42 9.52
N ALA A 321 -24.37 -8.31 9.95
CA ALA A 321 -25.45 -8.29 10.93
C ALA A 321 -26.68 -9.04 10.45
N ILE A 322 -27.08 -8.87 9.19
CA ILE A 322 -28.18 -9.63 8.58
C ILE A 322 -27.90 -11.13 8.62
N ALA A 323 -26.68 -11.55 8.23
CA ALA A 323 -26.27 -12.95 8.28
C ALA A 323 -26.25 -13.54 9.70
N LEU A 324 -25.87 -12.74 10.70
CA LEU A 324 -25.86 -13.16 12.10
C LEU A 324 -27.26 -13.29 12.71
N ILE A 325 -28.14 -12.36 12.35
CA ILE A 325 -29.53 -12.35 12.79
C ILE A 325 -30.29 -13.54 12.20
N ASP A 326 -30.00 -13.92 10.95
CA ASP A 326 -30.66 -15.07 10.33
C ASP A 326 -30.10 -16.43 10.74
N ALA A 327 -28.82 -16.51 11.12
CA ALA A 327 -28.16 -17.77 11.47
C ALA A 327 -28.91 -18.60 12.53
N ASP A 328 -28.64 -19.90 12.59
CA ASP A 328 -29.31 -20.88 13.47
C ASP A 328 -28.65 -21.02 14.85
N GLU A 329 -27.32 -20.83 14.94
CA GLU A 329 -26.57 -20.90 16.20
C GLU A 329 -26.26 -19.52 16.82
N ALA A 330 -26.68 -19.27 18.06
CA ALA A 330 -26.53 -17.97 18.72
C ALA A 330 -25.06 -17.66 19.09
N ALA A 331 -24.25 -18.71 19.29
CA ALA A 331 -22.84 -18.61 19.64
C ALA A 331 -22.01 -17.87 18.58
N VAL A 332 -22.51 -17.79 17.33
CA VAL A 332 -21.85 -17.07 16.24
C VAL A 332 -21.74 -15.56 16.51
N ILE A 333 -22.63 -15.00 17.35
CA ILE A 333 -22.60 -13.57 17.71
C ILE A 333 -21.49 -13.27 18.75
N ASP A 334 -21.12 -14.25 19.57
CA ASP A 334 -20.18 -14.07 20.68
C ASP A 334 -18.71 -14.04 20.21
N ASP A 335 -18.45 -14.60 19.03
CA ASP A 335 -17.14 -14.59 18.36
C ASP A 335 -17.05 -13.48 17.29
N THR A 336 -17.88 -12.44 17.42
CA THR A 336 -17.84 -11.29 16.53
C THR A 336 -16.81 -10.26 17.00
N GLN A 337 -16.21 -9.55 16.05
CA GLN A 337 -15.38 -8.36 16.35
C GLN A 337 -16.21 -7.10 16.62
N PHE A 338 -17.54 -7.22 16.72
CA PHE A 338 -18.40 -6.11 17.11
C PHE A 338 -18.21 -5.76 18.59
N VAL A 339 -18.40 -4.49 18.94
CA VAL A 339 -18.37 -4.05 20.35
C VAL A 339 -19.55 -4.64 21.13
N ALA A 340 -19.37 -4.83 22.43
CA ALA A 340 -20.36 -5.50 23.29
C ALA A 340 -21.80 -4.92 23.21
N PRO A 341 -22.02 -3.60 23.11
CA PRO A 341 -23.37 -3.06 22.92
C PRO A 341 -24.02 -3.53 21.60
N VAL A 342 -23.25 -3.55 20.50
CA VAL A 342 -23.75 -4.01 19.19
C VAL A 342 -24.06 -5.51 19.25
N GLN A 343 -23.22 -6.32 19.90
CA GLN A 343 -23.49 -7.74 20.12
C GLN A 343 -24.82 -7.97 20.86
N ALA A 344 -25.10 -7.19 21.91
CA ALA A 344 -26.35 -7.27 22.64
C ALA A 344 -27.55 -6.97 21.75
N GLY A 345 -27.46 -5.94 20.91
CA GLY A 345 -28.51 -5.60 19.95
C GLY A 345 -28.74 -6.69 18.90
N LEU A 346 -27.67 -7.28 18.35
CA LEU A 346 -27.77 -8.38 17.39
C LEU A 346 -28.45 -9.61 18.00
N ARG A 347 -28.18 -9.94 19.27
CA ARG A 347 -28.88 -11.03 19.97
C ARG A 347 -30.37 -10.76 20.11
N ALA A 348 -30.75 -9.56 20.54
CA ALA A 348 -32.16 -9.19 20.70
C ALA A 348 -32.93 -9.22 19.36
N ALA A 349 -32.34 -8.69 18.29
CA ALA A 349 -32.92 -8.71 16.95
C ALA A 349 -33.14 -10.14 16.44
N ARG A 350 -32.17 -11.02 16.70
CA ARG A 350 -32.24 -12.43 16.35
C ARG A 350 -33.35 -13.15 17.11
N GLU A 351 -33.43 -12.99 18.43
CA GLU A 351 -34.48 -13.61 19.26
C GLU A 351 -35.87 -13.20 18.76
N ALA A 352 -36.08 -11.92 18.47
CA ALA A 352 -37.33 -11.40 17.92
C ALA A 352 -37.66 -12.01 16.54
N ARG A 353 -36.66 -12.17 15.67
CA ARG A 353 -36.82 -12.78 14.36
C ARG A 353 -37.24 -14.25 14.45
N HIS A 354 -36.51 -15.04 15.23
CA HIS A 354 -36.75 -16.49 15.34
C HIS A 354 -38.10 -16.78 16.03
N ALA A 355 -38.49 -16.00 17.05
CA ALA A 355 -39.83 -16.09 17.65
C ALA A 355 -40.96 -15.79 16.64
N SER A 356 -40.70 -14.86 15.70
CA SER A 356 -41.67 -14.53 14.65
C SER A 356 -41.81 -15.64 13.60
N LYS A 357 -40.73 -16.39 13.32
CA LYS A 357 -40.77 -17.57 12.43
C LYS A 357 -41.60 -18.70 13.04
N GLU A 358 -41.46 -18.97 14.35
CA GLU A 358 -42.19 -20.03 15.06
C GLU A 358 -43.71 -19.79 15.16
N THR A 359 -44.15 -18.53 15.10
CA THR A 359 -45.59 -18.17 15.22
C THR A 359 -46.36 -18.34 13.89
N VAL A 360 -45.65 -18.49 12.77
CA VAL A 360 -46.22 -18.58 11.40
C VAL A 360 -46.31 -20.03 10.89
N THR A 361 -45.58 -20.96 11.51
CA THR A 361 -45.70 -22.43 11.32
C THR A 361 -46.71 -23.04 12.27
#